data_AF-A0A7W8JN90-F1
#
_entry.id   AF-A0A7W8JN90-F1
#
_cell.length_a   1.000
_cell.length_b   1.000
_cell.length_c   1.000
_cell.angle_alpha   90.00
_cell.angle_beta   90.00
_cell.angle_gamma   90.00
#
_symmetry.space_group_name_H-M   'P 1'
#
loop_
_entity.id
_entity.type
_entity.pdbx_description
1 polymer ?
#
loop_
_entity_poly.entity_id
_entity_poly.type
_entity_poly.pdbx_seq_one_letter_code
_entity_poly.pdbx_strand_id
1 'polypeptide(L)'
;MPHRFDDKPNTEIGDFMTLHSLALDIADHAARSEIELYSMQILEADGRHVFDTQQPREESVGPESLSFAAKAVQYIEQRGNALPYRLRRSGSLVWFEDRDITASLAG
;
A
#
# COMPACT_ATOMS: atom_id res chain seq x y z
N MET A 1 -31.98 -9.61 46.21
CA MET A 1 -30.81 -10.15 45.50
C MET A 1 -30.35 -9.09 44.52
N PRO A 2 -29.11 -8.56 44.58
CA PRO A 2 -28.67 -7.56 43.63
C PRO A 2 -28.28 -8.23 42.31
N HIS A 3 -28.82 -7.73 41.20
CA HIS A 3 -28.40 -8.09 39.85
C HIS A 3 -26.94 -7.66 39.65
N ARG A 4 -26.06 -8.65 39.50
CA ARG A 4 -24.70 -8.46 39.02
C ARG A 4 -24.82 -8.10 37.54
N PHE A 5 -24.60 -6.83 37.20
CA PHE A 5 -24.35 -6.45 35.82
C PHE A 5 -23.04 -7.12 35.43
N ASP A 6 -23.13 -8.10 34.54
CA ASP A 6 -21.96 -8.64 33.85
C ASP A 6 -21.40 -7.50 33.00
N ASP A 7 -20.38 -6.82 33.54
CA ASP A 7 -19.45 -6.05 32.72
C ASP A 7 -18.98 -6.99 31.62
N LYS A 8 -19.25 -6.65 30.36
CA LYS A 8 -18.57 -7.23 29.20
C LYS A 8 -17.43 -6.29 28.77
N PRO A 9 -16.27 -6.26 29.44
CA PRO A 9 -15.13 -5.54 28.94
C PRO A 9 -14.37 -6.46 27.98
N ASN A 10 -14.47 -6.25 26.66
CA ASN A 10 -13.34 -6.36 25.70
C ASN A 10 -13.72 -6.61 24.24
N THR A 11 -14.95 -6.99 23.90
CA THR A 11 -15.25 -7.39 22.51
C THR A 11 -15.18 -6.22 21.53
N GLU A 12 -15.67 -5.05 21.92
CA GLU A 12 -15.76 -3.88 21.03
C GLU A 12 -14.39 -3.28 20.65
N ILE A 13 -13.40 -3.35 21.55
CA ILE A 13 -12.04 -2.85 21.27
C ILE A 13 -11.29 -3.83 20.36
N GLY A 14 -11.52 -5.14 20.51
CA GLY A 14 -10.94 -6.16 19.62
C GLY A 14 -11.47 -6.04 18.19
N ASP A 15 -12.78 -5.82 18.03
CA ASP A 15 -13.41 -5.65 16.72
C ASP A 15 -12.98 -4.34 16.02
N PHE A 16 -12.77 -3.26 16.79
CA PHE A 16 -12.30 -2.00 16.21
C PHE A 16 -10.84 -2.06 15.75
N MET A 17 -9.97 -2.72 16.54
CA MET A 17 -8.54 -2.90 16.19
C MET A 17 -8.37 -3.81 14.98
N THR A 18 -9.22 -4.83 14.83
CA THR A 18 -9.22 -5.73 13.67
C THR A 18 -9.74 -5.04 12.41
N LEU A 19 -10.81 -4.25 12.51
CA LEU A 19 -11.32 -3.47 11.38
C LEU A 19 -10.31 -2.41 10.91
N HIS A 20 -9.63 -1.75 11.83
CA HIS A 20 -8.59 -0.77 11.50
C HIS A 20 -7.42 -1.41 10.75
N SER A 21 -6.93 -2.56 11.23
CA SER A 21 -5.87 -3.31 10.55
C SER A 21 -6.29 -3.71 9.13
N LEU A 22 -7.50 -4.26 8.99
CA LEU A 22 -8.02 -4.67 7.68
C LEU A 22 -8.14 -3.49 6.72
N ALA A 23 -8.62 -2.33 7.21
CA ALA A 23 -8.74 -1.13 6.39
C ALA A 23 -7.37 -0.63 5.90
N LEU A 24 -6.34 -0.71 6.74
CA LEU A 24 -4.97 -0.37 6.34
C LEU A 24 -4.42 -1.35 5.32
N ASP A 25 -4.62 -2.65 5.50
CA ASP A 25 -4.17 -3.67 4.56
C ASP A 25 -4.82 -3.44 3.18
N ILE A 26 -6.13 -3.17 3.15
CA ILE A 26 -6.85 -2.84 1.90
C ILE A 26 -6.28 -1.58 1.26
N ALA A 27 -6.05 -0.52 2.03
CA ALA A 27 -5.49 0.74 1.52
C ALA A 27 -4.07 0.57 0.97
N ASP A 28 -3.23 -0.21 1.67
CA ASP A 28 -1.85 -0.51 1.29
C ASP A 28 -1.76 -1.33 -0.01
N HIS A 29 -2.67 -2.29 -0.18
CA HIS A 29 -2.80 -3.05 -1.42
C HIS A 29 -3.37 -2.20 -2.56
N ALA A 30 -4.42 -1.42 -2.29
CA ALA A 30 -5.06 -0.56 -3.28
C ALA A 30 -4.07 0.47 -3.84
N ALA A 31 -3.29 1.14 -2.99
CA ALA A 31 -2.32 2.13 -3.44
C ALA A 31 -1.27 1.52 -4.38
N ARG A 32 -0.76 0.32 -4.08
CA ARG A 32 0.17 -0.36 -5.00
C ARG A 32 -0.49 -0.66 -6.33
N SER A 33 -1.70 -1.23 -6.30
CA SER A 33 -2.45 -1.55 -7.52
C SER A 33 -2.77 -0.32 -8.35
N GLU A 34 -3.07 0.83 -7.76
CA GLU A 34 -3.31 2.09 -8.49
C GLU A 34 -2.08 2.51 -9.30
N ILE A 35 -0.87 2.37 -8.76
CA ILE A 35 0.37 2.67 -9.51
C ILE A 35 0.52 1.70 -10.69
N GLU A 36 0.34 0.40 -10.45
CA GLU A 36 0.48 -0.67 -11.46
C GLU A 36 -0.58 -0.58 -12.58
N LEU A 37 -1.78 -0.08 -12.26
CA LEU A 37 -2.90 0.07 -13.20
C LEU A 37 -2.81 1.34 -14.03
N TYR A 38 -2.44 2.47 -13.42
CA TYR A 38 -2.56 3.77 -14.07
C TYR A 38 -1.25 4.32 -14.63
N SER A 39 -0.10 3.82 -14.20
CA SER A 39 1.20 4.25 -14.70
C SER A 39 1.68 3.38 -15.85
N MET A 40 2.41 3.98 -16.79
CA MET A 40 3.09 3.23 -17.85
C MET A 40 4.10 2.26 -17.23
N GLN A 41 4.02 0.99 -17.60
CA GLN A 41 4.94 -0.03 -17.12
C GLN A 41 6.10 -0.22 -18.11
N ILE A 42 7.31 -0.19 -17.58
CA ILE A 42 8.56 -0.45 -18.28
C ILE A 42 9.19 -1.70 -17.67
N LEU A 43 9.46 -2.72 -18.48
CA LEU A 43 10.22 -3.89 -18.06
C LEU A 43 11.70 -3.63 -18.34
N GLU A 44 12.49 -3.50 -17.27
CA GLU A 44 13.93 -3.34 -17.40
C GLU A 44 14.63 -4.64 -17.80
N ALA A 45 15.86 -4.54 -18.30
CA ALA A 45 16.64 -5.68 -18.79
C ALA A 45 16.98 -6.70 -17.69
N ASP A 46 16.93 -6.30 -16.43
CA ASP A 46 17.11 -7.16 -15.25
C ASP A 46 15.82 -7.87 -14.82
N GLY A 47 14.72 -7.68 -15.54
CA GLY A 47 13.40 -8.24 -15.24
C GLY A 47 12.57 -7.43 -14.25
N ARG A 48 13.05 -6.25 -13.83
CA ARG A 48 12.33 -5.39 -12.90
C ARG A 48 11.20 -4.63 -13.57
N HIS A 49 10.07 -4.56 -12.89
CA HIS A 49 8.96 -3.70 -13.27
C HIS A 49 9.17 -2.28 -12.72
N VAL A 50 9.34 -1.32 -13.63
CA VAL A 50 9.42 0.11 -13.33
C VAL A 50 8.18 0.80 -13.88
N PHE A 51 7.67 1.78 -13.16
CA PHE A 51 6.44 2.48 -13.50
C PHE A 51 6.73 3.98 -13.66
N ASP A 52 6.37 4.55 -14.82
CA ASP A 52 6.48 5.99 -15.05
C ASP A 52 5.17 6.68 -14.64
N THR A 53 5.22 7.37 -13.50
CA THR A 53 4.05 8.02 -12.89
C THR A 53 3.65 9.33 -13.57
N GLN A 54 4.35 9.73 -14.63
CA GLN A 54 3.96 10.87 -15.48
C GLN A 54 3.36 10.45 -16.82
N GLN A 55 3.42 9.16 -17.14
CA GLN A 55 2.85 8.62 -18.38
C GLN A 55 1.71 7.67 -18.05
N PRO A 56 0.50 7.92 -18.56
CA PRO A 56 -0.62 7.05 -18.30
C PRO A 56 -0.39 5.72 -19.04
N ARG A 57 -0.84 4.62 -18.44
CA ARG A 57 -0.97 3.36 -19.19
C ARG A 57 -1.93 3.56 -20.35
N GLU A 58 -1.67 2.92 -21.51
CA GLU A 58 -2.52 3.06 -22.71
C GLU A 58 -3.99 2.70 -22.44
N GLU A 59 -4.22 1.73 -21.56
CA GLU A 59 -5.53 1.21 -21.17
C GLU A 59 -6.20 2.03 -20.03
N SER A 60 -5.54 3.10 -19.57
CA SER A 60 -6.02 3.84 -18.40
C SER A 60 -7.32 4.60 -18.68
N VAL A 61 -8.22 4.57 -17.69
CA VAL A 61 -9.59 5.08 -17.84
C VAL A 61 -9.62 6.56 -17.48
N GLY A 62 -9.34 7.40 -18.48
CA GLY A 62 -9.62 8.83 -18.41
C GLY A 62 -8.51 9.71 -17.82
N PRO A 63 -8.71 11.04 -17.86
CA PRO A 63 -7.67 12.03 -17.58
C PRO A 63 -7.20 12.04 -16.11
N GLU A 64 -7.94 11.40 -15.22
CA GLU A 64 -7.64 11.36 -13.78
C GLU A 64 -6.67 10.25 -13.38
N SER A 65 -6.36 9.32 -14.30
CA SER A 65 -5.54 8.14 -14.04
C SER A 65 -4.20 8.47 -13.37
N LEU A 66 -3.49 9.50 -13.88
CA LEU A 66 -2.23 9.95 -13.30
C LEU A 66 -2.38 10.59 -11.91
N SER A 67 -3.54 11.19 -11.62
CA SER A 67 -3.83 11.74 -10.29
C SER A 67 -3.96 10.63 -9.25
N PHE A 68 -4.56 9.49 -9.61
CA PHE A 68 -4.63 8.32 -8.73
C PHE A 68 -3.23 7.75 -8.45
N ALA A 69 -2.42 7.51 -9.49
CA ALA A 69 -1.04 7.06 -9.32
C ALA A 69 -0.20 8.01 -8.45
N ALA A 70 -0.34 9.33 -8.64
CA ALA A 70 0.36 10.32 -7.84
C ALA A 70 -0.05 10.30 -6.35
N LYS A 71 -1.35 10.16 -6.06
CA LYS A 71 -1.87 10.04 -4.69
C LYS A 71 -1.40 8.73 -4.03
N ALA A 72 -1.39 7.63 -4.78
CA ALA A 72 -0.90 6.36 -4.31
C ALA A 72 0.58 6.40 -3.93
N VAL A 73 1.42 7.02 -4.78
CA VAL A 73 2.85 7.24 -4.47
C VAL A 73 2.99 8.01 -3.16
N GLN A 74 2.26 9.12 -3.01
CA GLN A 74 2.30 9.93 -1.80
C GLN A 74 1.85 9.16 -0.56
N TYR A 75 0.77 8.37 -0.66
CA TYR A 75 0.28 7.52 0.42
C TYR A 75 1.35 6.49 0.85
N ILE A 76 1.97 5.81 -0.11
CA ILE A 76 3.01 4.80 0.15
C ILE A 76 4.25 5.45 0.79
N GLU A 77 4.67 6.62 0.31
CA GLU A 77 5.77 7.40 0.91
C GLU A 77 5.47 7.76 2.37
N GLN A 78 4.22 8.10 2.70
CA GLN A 78 3.78 8.39 4.08
C GLN A 78 3.71 7.16 4.98
N ARG A 79 3.29 6.00 4.45
CA ARG A 79 3.30 4.71 5.18
C ARG A 79 4.72 4.25 5.51
N GLY A 80 5.68 4.58 4.65
CA GLY A 80 7.11 4.42 4.90
C GLY A 80 7.51 2.97 5.23
N ASN A 81 7.89 2.73 6.49
CA ASN A 81 8.38 1.42 6.95
C ASN A 81 7.28 0.43 7.39
N ALA A 82 6.01 0.84 7.37
CA ALA A 82 4.90 -0.03 7.74
C ALA A 82 4.58 -1.08 6.65
N LEU A 83 5.02 -0.84 5.41
CA LEU A 83 4.72 -1.70 4.27
C LEU A 83 5.72 -2.87 4.16
N PRO A 84 5.28 -4.05 3.67
CA PRO A 84 6.16 -5.20 3.43
C PRO A 84 7.10 -5.00 2.23
N TYR A 85 6.92 -3.91 1.48
CA TYR A 85 7.77 -3.50 0.38
C TYR A 85 8.30 -2.07 0.62
N ARG A 86 9.21 -1.63 -0.24
CA ARG A 86 9.71 -0.26 -0.31
C ARG A 86 9.48 0.28 -1.70
N LEU A 87 8.84 1.45 -1.78
CA LEU A 87 8.80 2.22 -3.01
C LEU A 87 10.15 2.91 -3.20
N ARG A 88 10.78 2.67 -4.34
CA ARG A 88 11.95 3.40 -4.80
C ARG A 88 11.55 4.35 -5.90
N ARG A 89 12.31 5.43 -6.04
CA ARG A 89 12.01 6.49 -6.99
C ARG A 89 13.28 7.10 -7.57
N SER A 90 13.23 7.38 -8.87
CA SER A 90 14.18 8.22 -9.59
C SER A 90 13.41 9.11 -10.56
N GLY A 91 13.21 10.38 -10.20
CA GLY A 91 12.35 11.28 -10.97
C GLY A 91 10.88 10.83 -10.97
N SER A 92 10.30 10.59 -12.15
CA SER A 92 8.93 10.05 -12.30
C SER A 92 8.86 8.52 -12.25
N LEU A 93 10.02 7.85 -12.35
CA LEU A 93 10.11 6.40 -12.37
C LEU A 93 10.08 5.86 -10.94
N VAL A 94 9.21 4.89 -10.69
CA VAL A 94 9.10 4.19 -9.42
C VAL A 94 9.15 2.68 -9.59
N TRP A 95 9.64 1.96 -8.59
CA TRP A 95 9.59 0.50 -8.55
C TRP A 95 9.44 0.01 -7.11
N PHE A 96 8.98 -1.22 -6.95
CA PHE A 96 8.80 -1.84 -5.65
C PHE A 96 9.93 -2.83 -5.37
N GLU A 97 10.52 -2.74 -4.18
CA GLU A 97 11.45 -3.72 -3.65
C GLU A 97 10.79 -4.41 -2.47
N ASP A 98 10.65 -5.74 -2.52
CA ASP A 98 10.18 -6.49 -1.36
C ASP A 98 11.22 -6.37 -0.23
N ARG A 99 10.73 -6.24 1.01
CA ARG A 99 11.60 -6.31 2.17
C ARG A 99 11.83 -7.78 2.49
N ASP A 100 13.08 -8.22 2.43
CA ASP A 100 13.46 -9.53 2.94
C ASP A 100 13.03 -9.65 4.42
N ILE A 101 11.96 -10.39 4.67
CA ILE A 101 11.47 -10.67 6.03
C ILE A 101 12.55 -11.40 6.85
N THR A 102 13.49 -12.07 6.16
CA THR A 102 14.61 -12.85 6.71
C THR A 102 15.70 -12.03 7.41
N ALA A 103 15.84 -10.72 7.14
CA ALA A 103 16.87 -9.90 7.78
C ALA A 103 16.53 -9.51 9.25
N SER A 104 15.29 -9.72 9.67
CA SER A 104 14.81 -9.32 11.02
C SER A 104 14.98 -10.41 12.09
N LEU A 105 15.48 -11.60 11.72
CA LEU A 105 15.72 -12.72 12.63
C LEU A 105 17.21 -12.97 12.93
N ALA A 106 18.10 -12.09 12.44
CA ALA A 106 19.54 -12.21 12.62
C ALA A 106 20.17 -11.10 13.49
N GLY A 107 19.34 -10.35 14.25
CA GLY A 107 19.77 -9.26 15.13
C GLY A 107 19.39 -9.50 16.58
#